data_AF-E9PNA1-F1
#
_entry.id   AF-E9PNA1-F1
#
_cell.length_a   1.000
_cell.length_b   1.000
_cell.length_c   1.000
_cell.angle_alpha   90.00
_cell.angle_beta   90.00
_cell.angle_gamma   90.00
#
_symmetry.space_group_name_H-M   'P 1'
#
loop_
_entity.id
_entity.type
_entity.pdbx_description
1 polymer ?
#
loop_
_entity_poly.entity_id
_entity_poly.type
_entity_poly.pdbx_seq_one_letter_code
_entity_poly.pdbx_strand_id
1 'polypeptide(L)'
;MKLKLKNVFLAYFLVSIAGLLYALVQLAKGMDRTLPLMQRFRDSATALSSGQPCDCLPPLRAAAEQLRQKDLRISQLQAELRRPPPAPAQPPEPEALPTIYVVTPTYARLVQKAELVRLSQTLSLVPRLHWLLVEDAEGPTPLVSGLLAASGLLFTHLVVLTPKAQRLREGEPGWVHPRGVEQRNKALDWLRGRGGAVGGEKDPPPPGTQGVVYFADDDNTYS
;
A
#
# COMPACT_ATOMS: atom_id res chain seq x y z
N MET A 1 -24.14 -21.29 32.42
CA MET A 1 -25.07 -20.91 31.33
C MET A 1 -24.31 -20.95 30.01
N LYS A 2 -24.62 -21.90 29.11
CA LYS A 2 -23.93 -22.03 27.80
C LYS A 2 -24.53 -21.00 26.82
N LEU A 3 -23.90 -19.84 26.68
CA LEU A 3 -24.25 -18.90 25.61
C LEU A 3 -23.92 -19.55 24.26
N LYS A 4 -24.94 -19.87 23.46
CA LYS A 4 -24.74 -20.34 22.09
C LYS A 4 -24.08 -19.22 21.28
N LEU A 5 -23.05 -19.54 20.49
CA LEU A 5 -22.24 -18.59 19.72
C LEU A 5 -23.08 -17.57 18.90
N LYS A 6 -24.26 -18.00 18.42
CA LYS A 6 -25.24 -17.14 17.72
C LYS A 6 -25.72 -15.94 18.56
N ASN A 7 -25.79 -16.07 19.88
CA ASN A 7 -26.20 -15.00 20.80
C ASN A 7 -25.11 -13.95 20.98
N VAL A 8 -23.83 -14.34 20.85
CA VAL A 8 -22.69 -13.43 20.93
C VAL A 8 -22.62 -12.56 19.68
N PHE A 9 -22.82 -13.15 18.50
CA PHE A 9 -22.91 -12.40 17.24
C PHE A 9 -24.08 -11.40 17.24
N LEU A 10 -25.24 -11.81 17.76
CA LEU A 10 -26.39 -10.91 17.86
C LEU A 10 -26.13 -9.74 18.81
N ALA A 11 -25.46 -9.99 19.95
CA ALA A 11 -25.08 -8.94 20.89
C ALA A 11 -24.11 -7.93 20.26
N TYR A 12 -23.06 -8.41 19.57
CA TYR A 12 -22.11 -7.54 18.87
C TYR A 12 -22.77 -6.71 17.77
N PHE A 13 -23.68 -7.33 17.00
CA PHE A 13 -24.40 -6.64 15.94
C PHE A 13 -25.28 -5.51 16.48
N LEU A 14 -26.01 -5.75 17.57
CA LEU A 14 -26.86 -4.74 18.21
C LEU A 14 -26.05 -3.58 18.81
N VAL A 15 -24.93 -3.87 19.47
CA VAL A 15 -24.04 -2.84 20.03
C VAL A 15 -23.42 -2.00 18.92
N SER A 16 -23.03 -2.62 17.80
CA SER A 16 -22.44 -1.90 16.67
C SER A 16 -23.46 -0.98 15.98
N ILE A 17 -24.71 -1.40 15.84
CA ILE A 17 -25.79 -0.55 15.29
C ILE A 17 -26.10 0.61 16.23
N ALA A 18 -26.19 0.37 17.53
CA ALA A 18 -26.42 1.42 18.52
C ALA A 18 -25.30 2.47 18.51
N GLY A 19 -24.04 2.04 18.39
CA GLY A 19 -22.88 2.92 18.27
C GLY A 19 -22.91 3.77 17.00
N LEU A 20 -23.28 3.16 15.86
CA LEU A 20 -23.43 3.87 14.59
C LEU A 20 -24.55 4.93 14.64
N LEU A 21 -25.71 4.58 15.21
CA LEU A 21 -26.81 5.53 15.38
C LEU A 21 -26.45 6.68 16.32
N TYR A 22 -25.72 6.41 17.40
CA TYR A 22 -25.23 7.45 18.30
C TYR A 22 -24.25 8.39 17.60
N ALA A 23 -23.31 7.86 16.82
CA ALA A 23 -22.37 8.67 16.04
C ALA A 23 -23.10 9.56 15.01
N LEU A 24 -24.12 9.03 14.34
CA LEU A 24 -24.94 9.81 13.40
C LEU A 24 -25.76 10.91 14.10
N VAL A 25 -26.29 10.66 15.31
CA VAL A 25 -26.97 11.68 16.12
C VAL A 25 -26.01 12.78 16.57
N GLN A 26 -24.76 12.44 16.90
CA GLN A 26 -23.74 13.43 17.29
C GLN A 26 -23.28 14.28 16.11
N LEU A 27 -23.18 13.69 14.91
CA LEU A 27 -22.90 14.42 13.67
C LEU A 27 -24.05 15.38 13.31
N ALA A 28 -25.31 14.96 13.50
CA ALA A 28 -26.48 15.81 13.30
C ALA A 28 -26.55 16.99 14.28
N LYS A 29 -26.14 16.80 15.55
CA LYS A 29 -26.06 17.87 16.55
C LYS A 29 -24.88 18.83 16.34
N GLY A 30 -23.83 18.39 15.64
CA GLY A 30 -22.67 19.22 15.30
C GLY A 30 -22.93 20.25 14.19
N MET A 31 -24.01 20.09 13.42
CA MET A 31 -24.42 21.00 12.35
C MET A 31 -25.45 22.06 12.78
N ASP A 32 -25.77 22.17 14.08
CA ASP A 32 -26.78 23.12 14.60
C ASP A 32 -26.23 24.05 15.71
N ARG A 33 -24.89 24.24 15.74
CA ARG A 33 -24.21 25.20 16.62
C ARG A 33 -23.26 26.13 15.86
N THR A 34 -23.84 26.95 14.99
CA THR A 34 -23.24 28.25 14.60
C THR A 34 -24.33 29.29 14.33
N LEU A 35 -24.80 29.93 15.39
CA LEU A 35 -25.41 31.27 15.41
C LEU A 35 -25.01 31.88 16.77
N PRO A 36 -24.98 33.20 17.00
CA PRO A 36 -24.77 34.37 16.11
C PRO A 36 -23.79 35.40 16.72
N LEU A 37 -22.99 36.13 15.94
CA LEU A 37 -22.40 37.40 16.43
C LEU A 37 -21.90 38.28 15.28
N MET A 38 -22.68 39.29 14.89
CA MET A 38 -22.23 40.60 14.37
C MET A 38 -23.43 41.38 13.83
N GLN A 39 -24.28 41.85 14.76
CA GLN A 39 -25.28 42.88 14.48
C GLN A 39 -25.04 44.03 15.47
N ARG A 40 -23.98 44.78 15.19
CA ARG A 40 -23.70 46.08 15.81
C ARG A 40 -22.94 46.93 14.79
N PHE A 41 -23.32 48.20 14.71
CA PHE A 41 -22.92 49.23 13.74
C PHE A 41 -23.81 49.37 12.49
N ARG A 42 -25.09 49.71 12.74
CA ARG A 42 -25.90 50.52 11.82
C ARG A 42 -26.65 51.63 12.56
N ASP A 43 -25.97 52.31 13.48
CA ASP A 43 -26.50 53.53 14.11
C ASP A 43 -25.35 54.56 14.21
N SER A 44 -25.20 55.37 13.16
CA SER A 44 -24.60 56.72 13.20
C SER A 44 -24.61 57.29 11.79
N ALA A 45 -25.79 57.70 11.34
CA ALA A 45 -25.94 58.52 10.15
C ALA A 45 -27.07 59.53 10.36
N THR A 46 -26.93 60.37 11.39
CA THR A 46 -27.73 61.57 11.58
C THR A 46 -26.92 62.61 12.33
N ALA A 47 -26.22 63.47 11.59
CA ALA A 47 -25.95 64.86 11.96
C ALA A 47 -25.10 65.52 10.86
N LEU A 48 -25.69 66.35 10.01
CA LEU A 48 -25.48 67.80 10.04
C LEU A 48 -26.22 68.47 8.88
N SER A 49 -27.17 69.34 9.24
CA SER A 49 -27.62 70.45 8.42
C SER A 49 -26.86 71.69 8.89
N SER A 50 -26.19 72.38 7.97
CA SER A 50 -26.24 73.84 7.80
C SER A 50 -25.18 74.26 6.77
N GLY A 51 -25.56 75.20 5.91
CA GLY A 51 -24.79 75.55 4.72
C GLY A 51 -23.56 76.42 5.01
N GLN A 52 -22.54 76.22 4.19
CA GLN A 52 -21.57 77.21 3.72
C GLN A 52 -20.94 76.64 2.44
N PRO A 53 -20.52 77.48 1.46
CA PRO A 53 -19.85 76.98 0.26
C PRO A 53 -18.43 76.59 0.65
N CYS A 54 -18.28 75.35 1.11
CA CYS A 54 -16.98 74.77 1.39
C CYS A 54 -16.38 74.29 0.08
N ASP A 55 -15.11 74.62 -0.15
CA ASP A 55 -14.33 74.05 -1.24
C ASP A 55 -14.13 72.55 -0.93
N CYS A 56 -15.05 71.71 -1.41
CA CYS A 56 -15.10 70.27 -1.09
C CYS A 56 -14.00 69.44 -1.77
N LEU A 57 -13.14 70.07 -2.58
CA LEU A 57 -12.10 69.38 -3.34
C LEU A 57 -11.10 68.59 -2.47
N PRO A 58 -10.57 69.13 -1.34
CA PRO A 58 -9.59 68.40 -0.54
C PRO A 58 -10.17 67.18 0.20
N PRO A 59 -11.33 67.26 0.90
CA PRO A 59 -11.94 66.08 1.53
C PRO A 59 -12.36 65.01 0.53
N LEU A 60 -12.89 65.40 -0.64
CA LEU A 60 -13.28 64.46 -1.68
C LEU A 60 -12.07 63.79 -2.34
N ARG A 61 -10.95 64.51 -2.52
CA ARG A 61 -9.68 63.92 -2.99
C ARG A 61 -9.12 62.94 -1.97
N ALA A 62 -9.11 63.29 -0.68
CA ALA A 62 -8.68 62.38 0.38
C ALA A 62 -9.55 61.11 0.45
N ALA A 63 -10.87 61.24 0.30
CA ALA A 63 -11.78 60.10 0.26
C ALA A 63 -11.54 59.21 -0.97
N ALA A 64 -11.30 59.80 -2.15
CA ALA A 64 -11.00 59.07 -3.38
C ALA A 64 -9.65 58.33 -3.30
N GLU A 65 -8.64 58.93 -2.67
CA GLU A 65 -7.33 58.33 -2.48
C GLU A 65 -7.38 57.17 -1.47
N GLN A 66 -8.18 57.33 -0.41
CA GLN A 66 -8.46 56.26 0.54
C GLN A 66 -9.22 55.08 -0.10
N LEU A 67 -10.15 55.36 -1.02
CA LEU A 67 -10.86 54.32 -1.75
C LEU A 67 -9.90 53.54 -2.67
N ARG A 68 -9.00 54.25 -3.36
CA ARG A 68 -7.97 53.64 -4.20
C ARG A 68 -7.01 52.75 -3.41
N GLN A 69 -6.61 53.19 -2.21
CA GLN A 69 -5.79 52.37 -1.30
C GLN A 69 -6.53 51.10 -0.87
N LYS A 70 -7.83 51.20 -0.58
CA LYS A 70 -8.67 50.05 -0.24
C LYS A 70 -8.80 49.08 -1.41
N ASP A 71 -8.99 49.57 -2.62
CA ASP A 71 -9.08 48.73 -3.82
C ASP A 71 -7.77 47.96 -4.07
N LEU A 72 -6.62 48.62 -3.88
CA LEU A 72 -5.32 47.96 -3.94
C LEU A 72 -5.18 46.87 -2.87
N ARG A 73 -5.63 47.15 -1.64
CA ARG A 73 -5.58 46.17 -0.56
C ARG A 73 -6.50 44.98 -0.80
N ILE A 74 -7.70 45.23 -1.32
CA ILE A 74 -8.67 44.19 -1.72
C ILE A 74 -8.04 43.32 -2.81
N SER A 75 -7.42 43.92 -3.82
CA SER A 75 -6.75 43.19 -4.90
C SER A 75 -5.62 42.29 -4.37
N GLN A 76 -4.80 42.80 -3.45
CA GLN A 76 -3.73 42.01 -2.79
C GLN A 76 -4.30 40.83 -2.01
N LEU A 77 -5.31 41.07 -1.18
CA LEU A 77 -5.93 40.01 -0.38
C LEU A 77 -6.63 38.96 -1.25
N GLN A 78 -7.27 39.38 -2.34
CA GLN A 78 -7.83 38.46 -3.33
C GLN A 78 -6.77 37.61 -4.01
N ALA A 79 -5.58 38.18 -4.29
CA ALA A 79 -4.46 37.43 -4.85
C ALA A 79 -3.88 36.43 -3.85
N GLU A 80 -3.80 36.78 -2.56
CA GLU A 80 -3.38 35.87 -1.48
C GLU A 80 -4.40 34.75 -1.26
N LEU A 81 -5.70 35.05 -1.23
CA LEU A 81 -6.75 34.03 -1.06
C LEU A 81 -6.86 33.07 -2.24
N ARG A 82 -6.51 33.54 -3.46
CA ARG A 82 -6.44 32.70 -4.66
C ARG A 82 -5.17 31.87 -4.74
N ARG A 83 -4.15 32.11 -3.91
CA ARG A 83 -2.99 31.22 -3.89
C ARG A 83 -3.45 29.87 -3.36
N PRO A 84 -3.27 28.79 -4.14
CA PRO A 84 -3.49 27.46 -3.60
C PRO A 84 -2.55 27.30 -2.40
N PRO A 85 -3.01 26.65 -1.31
CA PRO A 85 -2.13 26.30 -0.22
C PRO A 85 -0.94 25.53 -0.80
N PRO A 86 0.30 25.74 -0.29
CA PRO A 86 1.40 24.87 -0.65
C PRO A 86 0.93 23.44 -0.40
N ALA A 87 1.06 22.59 -1.42
CA ALA A 87 0.71 21.19 -1.29
C ALA A 87 1.39 20.68 -0.01
N PRO A 88 0.66 19.96 0.88
CA PRO A 88 1.31 19.36 2.03
C PRO A 88 2.49 18.59 1.49
N ALA A 89 3.69 18.92 1.98
CA ALA A 89 4.90 18.19 1.62
C ALA A 89 4.55 16.72 1.81
N GLN A 90 4.49 15.96 0.70
CA GLN A 90 4.30 14.52 0.82
C GLN A 90 5.41 14.07 1.76
N PRO A 91 5.09 13.34 2.85
CA PRO A 91 6.15 12.72 3.63
C PRO A 91 7.04 11.98 2.64
N PRO A 92 8.38 12.03 2.79
CA PRO A 92 9.27 11.31 1.90
C PRO A 92 8.71 9.90 1.76
N GLU A 93 8.41 9.51 0.52
CA GLU A 93 7.94 8.16 0.19
C GLU A 93 8.78 7.20 1.04
N PRO A 94 8.16 6.42 1.94
CA PRO A 94 8.92 5.55 2.81
C PRO A 94 9.82 4.74 1.90
N GLU A 95 11.15 4.83 2.09
CA GLU A 95 12.16 4.19 1.22
C GLU A 95 11.59 2.86 0.77
N ALA A 96 11.16 2.80 -0.49
CA ALA A 96 10.44 1.64 -0.99
C ALA A 96 11.44 0.52 -0.89
N LEU A 97 11.31 -0.28 0.18
CA LEU A 97 12.28 -1.30 0.47
C LEU A 97 12.38 -2.18 -0.81
N PRO A 98 13.48 -2.89 -1.08
CA PRO A 98 13.65 -3.68 -2.31
C PRO A 98 12.95 -5.05 -2.22
N THR A 99 12.31 -5.53 -3.28
CA THR A 99 11.64 -6.86 -3.26
C THR A 99 12.67 -7.98 -3.15
N ILE A 100 12.39 -8.98 -2.33
CA ILE A 100 13.25 -10.17 -2.18
C ILE A 100 12.70 -11.30 -3.06
N TYR A 101 13.46 -11.74 -4.06
CA TYR A 101 13.16 -12.89 -4.90
C TYR A 101 13.83 -14.13 -4.30
N VAL A 102 13.04 -14.94 -3.60
CA VAL A 102 13.54 -16.17 -2.96
C VAL A 102 13.43 -17.32 -3.94
N VAL A 103 14.57 -17.84 -4.39
CA VAL A 103 14.65 -18.99 -5.30
C VAL A 103 14.78 -20.26 -4.49
N THR A 104 13.77 -21.12 -4.55
CA THR A 104 13.75 -22.40 -3.84
C THR A 104 13.64 -23.55 -4.84
N PRO A 105 14.70 -24.36 -5.04
CA PRO A 105 14.56 -25.63 -5.72
C PRO A 105 13.89 -26.65 -4.79
N THR A 106 12.96 -27.44 -5.31
CA THR A 106 12.33 -28.54 -4.57
C THR A 106 12.11 -29.76 -5.47
N TYR A 107 11.97 -30.94 -4.88
CA TYR A 107 11.73 -32.18 -5.62
C TYR A 107 10.85 -33.12 -4.79
N ALA A 108 10.18 -34.05 -5.48
CA ALA A 108 9.29 -35.00 -4.83
C ALA A 108 10.06 -35.95 -3.88
N ARG A 109 9.76 -35.84 -2.58
CA ARG A 109 10.25 -36.74 -1.52
C ARG A 109 9.22 -36.80 -0.38
N LEU A 110 9.35 -37.80 0.51
CA LEU A 110 8.40 -38.01 1.61
C LEU A 110 8.17 -36.76 2.47
N VAL A 111 9.26 -36.02 2.77
CA VAL A 111 9.22 -34.83 3.63
C VAL A 111 8.88 -33.54 2.88
N GLN A 112 8.80 -33.55 1.54
CA GLN A 112 8.70 -32.34 0.71
C GLN A 112 7.60 -31.39 1.18
N LYS A 113 6.39 -31.92 1.40
CA LYS A 113 5.26 -31.09 1.85
C LYS A 113 5.53 -30.45 3.21
N ALA A 114 6.17 -31.17 4.13
CA ALA A 114 6.49 -30.63 5.45
C ALA A 114 7.51 -29.49 5.36
N GLU A 115 8.56 -29.66 4.53
CA GLU A 115 9.58 -28.64 4.28
C GLU A 115 8.96 -27.37 3.67
N LEU A 116 8.14 -27.53 2.63
CA LEU A 116 7.49 -26.40 1.97
C LEU A 116 6.47 -25.70 2.86
N VAL A 117 5.75 -26.44 3.72
CA VAL A 117 4.81 -25.83 4.66
C VAL A 117 5.56 -24.93 5.66
N ARG A 118 6.59 -25.43 6.34
CA ARG A 118 7.33 -24.60 7.32
C ARG A 118 8.05 -23.42 6.66
N LEU A 119 8.58 -23.61 5.45
CA LEU A 119 9.21 -22.53 4.69
C LEU A 119 8.18 -21.48 4.31
N SER A 120 7.04 -21.87 3.73
CA SER A 120 5.98 -20.92 3.35
C SER A 120 5.46 -20.10 4.53
N GLN A 121 5.31 -20.72 5.70
CA GLN A 121 4.92 -20.04 6.93
C GLN A 121 5.98 -19.03 7.38
N THR A 122 7.26 -19.37 7.27
CA THR A 122 8.37 -18.45 7.57
C THR A 122 8.38 -17.27 6.59
N LEU A 123 8.26 -17.53 5.28
CA LEU A 123 8.23 -16.50 4.26
C LEU A 123 7.02 -15.57 4.38
N SER A 124 5.89 -16.05 4.92
CA SER A 124 4.69 -15.24 5.13
C SER A 124 4.88 -14.09 6.14
N LEU A 125 5.91 -14.18 6.97
CA LEU A 125 6.27 -13.14 7.93
C LEU A 125 7.14 -12.03 7.31
N VAL A 126 7.66 -12.23 6.09
CA VAL A 126 8.58 -11.29 5.45
C VAL A 126 7.82 -10.41 4.45
N PRO A 127 7.77 -9.08 4.65
CA PRO A 127 7.07 -8.20 3.71
C PRO A 127 7.82 -8.10 2.38
N ARG A 128 7.05 -7.97 1.28
CA ARG A 128 7.53 -7.73 -0.09
C ARG A 128 8.55 -8.78 -0.55
N LEU A 129 8.13 -10.03 -0.38
CA LEU A 129 8.84 -11.21 -0.81
C LEU A 129 8.10 -11.84 -1.99
N HIS A 130 8.83 -12.22 -3.02
CA HIS A 130 8.34 -12.99 -4.16
C HIS A 130 9.02 -14.36 -4.14
N TRP A 131 8.22 -15.40 -3.92
CA TRP A 131 8.74 -16.76 -3.84
C TRP A 131 8.78 -17.42 -5.22
N LEU A 132 9.98 -17.71 -5.71
CA LEU A 132 10.24 -18.42 -6.96
C LEU A 132 10.49 -19.90 -6.63
N LEU A 133 9.41 -20.70 -6.64
CA LEU A 133 9.48 -22.13 -6.33
C LEU A 133 9.65 -22.93 -7.64
N VAL A 134 10.72 -23.72 -7.71
CA VAL A 134 11.09 -24.46 -8.92
C VAL A 134 11.13 -25.96 -8.65
N GLU A 135 10.20 -26.71 -9.25
CA GLU A 135 10.13 -28.16 -9.10
C GLU A 135 11.11 -28.90 -10.04
N ASP A 136 11.89 -29.84 -9.50
CA ASP A 136 12.57 -30.90 -10.25
C ASP A 136 11.57 -32.02 -10.59
N ALA A 137 10.76 -31.76 -11.61
CA ALA A 137 9.73 -32.67 -12.10
C ALA A 137 9.55 -32.51 -13.62
N GLU A 138 8.84 -33.44 -14.25
CA GLU A 138 8.47 -33.35 -15.67
C GLU A 138 7.39 -32.29 -15.93
N GLY A 139 6.60 -31.97 -14.91
CA GLY A 139 5.53 -30.98 -14.95
C GLY A 139 5.12 -30.55 -13.54
N PRO A 140 4.25 -29.53 -13.42
CA PRO A 140 3.82 -29.03 -12.12
C PRO A 140 3.02 -30.10 -11.37
N THR A 141 3.37 -30.33 -10.11
CA THR A 141 2.67 -31.32 -9.29
C THR A 141 1.43 -30.70 -8.64
N PRO A 142 0.33 -31.47 -8.44
CA PRO A 142 -0.84 -30.98 -7.72
C PRO A 142 -0.53 -30.60 -6.27
N LEU A 143 0.45 -31.27 -5.65
CA LEU A 143 0.89 -31.01 -4.28
C LEU A 143 1.45 -29.60 -4.14
N VAL A 144 2.43 -29.25 -4.98
CA VAL A 144 3.09 -27.94 -4.90
C VAL A 144 2.15 -26.84 -5.39
N SER A 145 1.42 -27.08 -6.49
CA SER A 145 0.44 -26.11 -7.00
C SER A 145 -0.63 -25.77 -5.96
N GLY A 146 -1.15 -26.77 -5.26
CA GLY A 146 -2.14 -26.58 -4.19
C GLY A 146 -1.57 -25.88 -2.96
N LEU A 147 -0.33 -26.20 -2.56
CA LEU A 147 0.34 -25.54 -1.44
C LEU A 147 0.58 -24.06 -1.74
N LEU A 148 1.13 -23.74 -2.91
CA LEU A 148 1.38 -22.36 -3.33
C LEU A 148 0.09 -21.54 -3.38
N ALA A 149 -0.98 -22.09 -3.98
CA ALA A 149 -2.27 -21.43 -4.05
C ALA A 149 -2.89 -21.16 -2.66
N ALA A 150 -2.65 -22.04 -1.69
CA ALA A 150 -3.14 -21.88 -0.31
C ALA A 150 -2.24 -21.00 0.58
N SER A 151 -1.01 -20.69 0.16
CA SER A 151 -0.01 -20.01 1.00
C SER A 151 -0.29 -18.52 1.24
N GLY A 152 -1.02 -17.86 0.32
CA GLY A 152 -1.22 -16.42 0.35
C GLY A 152 0.04 -15.58 0.02
N LEU A 153 1.14 -16.22 -0.35
CA LEU A 153 2.37 -15.54 -0.77
C LEU A 153 2.26 -15.05 -2.21
N LEU A 154 3.02 -13.99 -2.55
CA LEU A 154 3.33 -13.69 -3.95
C LEU A 154 4.34 -14.75 -4.42
N PHE A 155 4.01 -15.50 -5.46
CA PHE A 155 4.87 -16.56 -5.96
C PHE A 155 4.86 -16.66 -7.48
N THR A 156 5.91 -17.27 -8.02
CA THR A 156 5.96 -17.82 -9.38
C THR A 156 6.32 -19.29 -9.28
N HIS A 157 5.52 -20.12 -9.94
CA HIS A 157 5.75 -21.55 -10.01
C HIS A 157 6.47 -21.88 -11.32
N LEU A 158 7.64 -22.52 -11.22
CA LEU A 158 8.47 -22.96 -12.34
C LEU A 158 8.74 -24.46 -12.23
N VAL A 159 9.08 -25.09 -13.36
CA VAL A 159 9.41 -26.52 -13.40
C VAL A 159 10.56 -26.73 -14.37
N VAL A 160 11.52 -27.56 -13.97
CA VAL A 160 12.58 -28.07 -14.84
C VAL A 160 13.12 -29.38 -14.28
N LEU A 161 13.11 -30.43 -15.09
CA LEU A 161 13.64 -31.73 -14.71
C LEU A 161 15.17 -31.72 -14.76
N THR A 162 15.82 -32.18 -13.69
CA THR A 162 17.26 -32.46 -13.73
C THR A 162 17.53 -33.64 -14.67
N PRO A 163 18.40 -33.50 -15.69
CA PRO A 163 18.75 -34.57 -16.61
C PRO A 163 19.21 -35.84 -15.87
N LYS A 164 18.75 -37.02 -16.32
CA LYS A 164 19.08 -38.31 -15.68
C LYS A 164 20.59 -38.57 -15.57
N ALA A 165 21.39 -38.01 -16.49
CA ALA A 165 22.85 -38.12 -16.48
C ALA A 165 23.53 -37.37 -15.32
N GLN A 166 22.86 -36.38 -14.73
CA GLN A 166 23.36 -35.56 -13.64
C GLN A 166 22.72 -35.93 -12.29
N ARG A 167 21.86 -36.95 -12.26
CA ARG A 167 21.28 -37.46 -11.01
C ARG A 167 22.29 -38.38 -10.34
N LEU A 168 22.45 -38.20 -9.03
CA LEU A 168 23.26 -39.09 -8.18
C LEU A 168 22.82 -40.54 -8.40
N ARG A 169 23.77 -41.40 -8.75
CA ARG A 169 23.54 -42.85 -8.81
C ARG A 169 23.59 -43.43 -7.40
N GLU A 170 22.91 -44.55 -7.20
CA GLU A 170 22.94 -45.26 -5.91
C GLU A 170 24.38 -45.69 -5.60
N GLY A 171 24.90 -45.25 -4.44
CA GLY A 171 26.28 -45.48 -4.02
C GLY A 171 27.30 -44.39 -4.38
N GLU A 172 26.92 -43.36 -5.15
CA GLU A 172 27.80 -42.20 -5.40
C GLU A 172 27.77 -41.19 -4.24
N PRO A 173 28.91 -40.57 -3.90
CA PRO A 173 28.93 -39.54 -2.89
C PRO A 173 28.11 -38.31 -3.29
N GLY A 174 27.32 -37.77 -2.36
CA GLY A 174 26.37 -36.68 -2.62
C GLY A 174 27.00 -35.35 -3.09
N TRP A 175 28.32 -35.19 -2.98
CA TRP A 175 29.04 -34.00 -3.47
C TRP A 175 29.40 -34.07 -4.95
N VAL A 176 29.30 -35.24 -5.59
CA VAL A 176 29.71 -35.44 -7.00
C VAL A 176 28.75 -34.74 -7.96
N HIS A 177 27.47 -34.66 -7.61
CA HIS A 177 26.43 -34.03 -8.42
C HIS A 177 25.66 -32.99 -7.59
N PRO A 178 25.94 -31.68 -7.76
CA PRO A 178 25.24 -30.63 -7.04
C PRO A 178 23.74 -30.67 -7.34
N ARG A 179 22.91 -30.72 -6.30
CA ARG A 179 21.45 -30.76 -6.42
C ARG A 179 20.89 -29.37 -6.67
N GLY A 180 19.81 -29.26 -7.46
CA GLY A 180 19.07 -28.01 -7.61
C GLY A 180 19.65 -27.01 -8.62
N VAL A 181 20.70 -27.36 -9.38
CA VAL A 181 21.41 -26.38 -10.25
C VAL A 181 20.52 -25.90 -11.40
N GLU A 182 19.92 -26.83 -12.13
CA GLU A 182 19.03 -26.51 -13.25
C GLU A 182 17.82 -25.68 -12.79
N GLN A 183 17.31 -25.98 -11.60
CA GLN A 183 16.18 -25.28 -10.99
C GLN A 183 16.54 -23.83 -10.66
N ARG A 184 17.72 -23.59 -10.06
CA ARG A 184 18.23 -22.24 -9.80
C ARG A 184 18.46 -21.46 -11.11
N ASN A 185 19.02 -22.11 -12.12
CA ASN A 185 19.22 -21.50 -13.44
C ASN A 185 17.90 -21.14 -14.12
N LYS A 186 16.88 -22.02 -14.02
CA LYS A 186 15.54 -21.75 -14.55
C LYS A 186 14.88 -20.53 -13.92
N ALA A 187 15.06 -20.33 -12.61
CA ALA A 187 14.61 -19.11 -11.94
C ALA A 187 15.35 -17.86 -12.43
N LEU A 188 16.67 -17.95 -12.62
CA LEU A 188 17.46 -16.85 -13.19
C LEU A 188 17.04 -16.53 -14.63
N ASP A 189 16.74 -17.54 -15.44
CA ASP A 189 16.23 -17.37 -16.80
C ASP A 189 14.88 -16.65 -16.80
N TRP A 190 13.97 -17.05 -15.91
CA TRP A 190 12.69 -16.39 -15.74
C TRP A 190 12.87 -14.92 -15.35
N LEU A 191 13.68 -14.62 -14.33
CA LEU A 191 14.02 -13.25 -13.90
C LEU A 191 14.61 -12.38 -15.02
N ARG A 192 15.29 -13.00 -15.99
CA ARG A 192 15.88 -12.33 -17.17
C ARG A 192 14.91 -12.19 -18.35
N GLY A 193 13.61 -12.46 -18.17
CA GLY A 193 12.61 -12.30 -19.24
C GLY A 193 12.47 -13.50 -20.18
N ARG A 194 13.06 -14.66 -19.86
CA ARG A 194 12.98 -15.85 -20.74
C ARG A 194 11.73 -16.71 -20.52
N GLY A 195 10.84 -16.27 -19.62
CA GLY A 195 9.54 -16.90 -19.36
C GLY A 195 9.64 -18.31 -18.75
N GLY A 196 8.57 -19.09 -18.91
CA GLY A 196 8.49 -20.48 -18.43
C GLY A 196 7.75 -20.68 -17.11
N ALA A 197 7.07 -19.64 -16.59
CA ALA A 197 6.15 -19.77 -15.47
C ALA A 197 4.96 -20.66 -15.82
N VAL A 198 4.64 -21.60 -14.93
CA VAL A 198 3.49 -22.51 -15.07
C VAL A 198 2.33 -22.14 -14.15
N GLY A 199 2.55 -21.26 -13.16
CA GLY A 199 1.53 -20.76 -12.25
C GLY A 199 2.00 -19.57 -11.42
N GLY A 200 1.07 -18.89 -10.74
CA GLY A 200 1.36 -17.66 -10.00
C GLY A 200 1.60 -16.46 -10.92
N GLU A 201 2.45 -15.54 -10.49
CA GLU A 201 2.90 -14.38 -11.26
C GLU A 201 3.74 -14.84 -12.45
N LYS A 202 3.25 -14.56 -13.67
CA LYS A 202 3.87 -15.09 -14.89
C LYS A 202 4.94 -14.18 -15.44
N ASP A 203 4.77 -12.87 -15.25
CA ASP A 203 5.63 -11.86 -15.82
C ASP A 203 6.78 -11.54 -14.85
N PRO A 204 8.03 -11.63 -15.30
CA PRO A 204 9.18 -11.26 -14.48
C PRO A 204 9.25 -9.73 -14.29
N PRO A 205 10.00 -9.26 -13.28
CA PRO A 205 10.18 -7.83 -13.07
C PRO A 205 10.77 -7.13 -14.31
N PRO A 206 10.30 -5.93 -14.65
CA PRO A 206 10.83 -5.20 -15.80
C PRO A 206 12.31 -4.83 -15.59
N PRO A 207 13.08 -4.67 -16.68
CA PRO A 207 14.47 -4.22 -16.59
C PRO A 207 14.60 -2.91 -15.79
N GLY A 208 15.58 -2.86 -14.89
CA GLY A 208 15.81 -1.71 -14.00
C GLY A 208 15.05 -1.75 -12.67
N THR A 209 14.20 -2.76 -12.43
CA THR A 209 13.56 -2.97 -11.13
C THR A 209 14.60 -3.28 -10.05
N GLN A 210 14.51 -2.60 -8.90
CA GLN A 210 15.36 -2.89 -7.75
C GLN A 210 14.85 -4.13 -6.99
N GLY A 211 15.76 -5.01 -6.61
CA GLY A 211 15.45 -6.20 -5.85
C GLY A 211 16.71 -6.98 -5.50
N VAL A 212 16.54 -7.97 -4.63
CA VAL A 212 17.62 -8.90 -4.23
C VAL A 212 17.17 -10.33 -4.53
N VAL A 213 18.09 -11.14 -5.04
CA VAL A 213 17.85 -12.58 -5.27
C VAL A 213 18.53 -13.36 -4.16
N TYR A 214 17.79 -14.27 -3.53
CA TYR A 214 18.31 -15.14 -2.48
C TYR A 214 18.00 -16.60 -2.80
N PHE A 215 19.02 -17.46 -2.83
CA PHE A 215 18.85 -18.89 -3.06
C PHE A 215 18.64 -19.60 -1.72
N ALA A 216 17.41 -20.10 -1.52
CA ALA A 216 16.96 -20.70 -0.27
C ALA A 216 16.48 -22.13 -0.53
N ASP A 217 17.30 -23.13 -0.21
CA ASP A 217 16.93 -24.53 -0.26
C ASP A 217 15.79 -24.85 0.75
N ASP A 218 14.93 -25.82 0.40
CA ASP A 218 13.70 -26.09 1.16
C ASP A 218 13.92 -26.69 2.54
N ASP A 219 15.08 -27.30 2.80
CA ASP A 219 15.40 -27.98 4.05
C ASP A 219 16.20 -27.15 5.07
N ASN A 220 16.61 -25.93 4.74
CA ASN A 220 17.29 -25.05 5.69
C ASN A 220 16.32 -24.32 6.64
N THR A 221 16.85 -23.73 7.71
CA THR A 221 16.12 -22.86 8.64
C THR A 221 16.53 -21.40 8.42
N TYR A 222 15.55 -20.51 8.33
CA TYR A 222 15.74 -19.08 8.10
C TYR A 222 15.09 -18.30 9.26
N SER A 223 15.80 -17.30 9.81
CA SER A 223 15.40 -16.50 10.97
C SER A 223 14.91 -15.11 10.60
#